data_AF-W9CWJ9-F1
#
_entry.id   AF-W9CWJ9-F1
#
_cell.length_a   1.000
_cell.length_b   1.000
_cell.length_c   1.000
_cell.angle_alpha   90.00
_cell.angle_beta   90.00
_cell.angle_gamma   90.00
#
_symmetry.space_group_name_H-M   'P 1'
#
loop_
_entity.id
_entity.type
_entity.pdbx_description
1 polymer ?
#
loop_
_entity_poly.entity_id
_entity_poly.type
_entity_poly.pdbx_seq_one_letter_code
_entity_poly.pdbx_strand_id
1 'polypeptide(L)'
;MAGRGLRETYISFGSGLKIGRFNAVEYFQDGSFYLLDSPGHAIGHMCALARVTTNPNSYIFMGGDSCHHKGEFRPSPYHPLPKTIIPNPLQTPGASCPGSLFEPLLRDDDREKPFYTIARLEDGKGVAHDVNEAEETKVMEADGSDGVLVVMAHDDTLKDVVSFFPSYANAFKENGWAEKGRWLFLRDSVGAVKYSTS
;
A
#
# COMPACT_ATOMS: atom_id res chain seq x y z
N MET A 1 14.92 -29.16 2.44
CA MET A 1 15.02 -28.57 3.78
C MET A 1 14.19 -29.43 4.73
N ALA A 2 14.81 -30.29 5.53
CA ALA A 2 14.15 -31.12 6.54
C ALA A 2 14.72 -30.74 7.92
N GLY A 3 13.88 -30.52 8.94
CA GLY A 3 14.33 -30.32 10.32
C GLY A 3 13.85 -29.06 11.05
N ARG A 4 12.95 -28.24 10.49
CA ARG A 4 12.25 -27.20 11.28
C ARG A 4 10.91 -27.75 11.76
N GLY A 5 10.68 -27.77 13.07
CA GLY A 5 9.38 -28.13 13.64
C GLY A 5 8.35 -27.07 13.25
N LEU A 6 7.31 -27.48 12.54
CA LEU A 6 6.17 -26.61 12.24
C LEU A 6 5.33 -26.47 13.52
N ARG A 7 5.02 -25.23 13.90
CA ARG A 7 4.02 -24.91 14.92
C ARG A 7 2.96 -24.05 14.25
N GLU A 8 1.76 -24.60 14.13
CA GLU A 8 0.60 -23.90 13.60
C GLU A 8 -0.16 -23.27 14.77
N THR A 9 -0.57 -22.02 14.59
CA THR A 9 -1.42 -21.30 15.54
C THR A 9 -2.66 -20.85 14.81
N TYR A 10 -3.84 -21.13 15.38
CA TYR A 10 -5.09 -20.62 14.85
C TYR A 10 -5.33 -19.20 15.38
N ILE A 11 -5.57 -18.26 14.47
CA ILE A 11 -5.91 -16.87 14.80
C ILE A 11 -7.39 -16.67 14.53
N SER A 12 -8.13 -16.22 15.54
CA SER A 12 -9.55 -15.87 15.41
C SER A 12 -9.72 -14.36 15.53
N PHE A 13 -10.37 -13.76 14.54
CA PHE A 13 -10.69 -12.33 14.49
C PHE A 13 -12.03 -11.98 15.16
N GLY A 14 -12.57 -12.88 15.99
CA GLY A 14 -13.88 -12.74 16.64
C GLY A 14 -13.93 -11.84 17.88
N SER A 15 -12.84 -11.14 18.22
CA SER A 15 -12.78 -10.26 19.41
C SER A 15 -13.63 -8.99 19.28
N GLY A 16 -14.02 -8.63 18.04
CA GLY A 16 -14.69 -7.36 17.73
C GLY A 16 -13.75 -6.17 17.61
N LEU A 17 -12.45 -6.34 17.86
CA LEU A 17 -11.45 -5.29 17.63
C LEU A 17 -11.35 -4.99 16.13
N LYS A 18 -11.42 -3.71 15.77
CA LYS A 18 -11.22 -3.22 14.41
C LYS A 18 -10.14 -2.16 14.34
N ILE A 19 -9.36 -2.20 13.27
CA ILE A 19 -8.42 -1.14 12.89
C ILE A 19 -8.81 -0.71 11.48
N GLY A 20 -9.36 0.50 11.38
CA GLY A 20 -10.11 0.92 10.20
C GLY A 20 -11.22 -0.11 9.88
N ARG A 21 -11.26 -0.57 8.63
CA ARG A 21 -12.19 -1.61 8.19
C ARG A 21 -11.87 -3.03 8.68
N PHE A 22 -10.59 -3.32 8.96
CA PHE A 22 -10.10 -4.68 9.19
C PHE A 22 -10.49 -5.19 10.57
N ASN A 23 -10.93 -6.45 10.66
CA ASN A 23 -10.93 -7.14 11.94
C ASN A 23 -9.48 -7.36 12.38
N ALA A 24 -9.19 -7.18 13.65
CA ALA A 24 -7.81 -7.17 14.13
C ALA A 24 -7.61 -8.07 15.37
N VAL A 25 -6.39 -8.61 15.46
CA VAL A 25 -5.89 -9.30 16.65
C VAL A 25 -4.59 -8.65 17.08
N GLU A 26 -4.55 -8.22 18.33
CA GLU A 26 -3.33 -7.72 18.97
C GLU A 26 -2.45 -8.90 19.39
N TYR A 27 -1.41 -9.17 18.62
CA TYR A 27 -0.66 -10.43 18.73
C TYR A 27 0.19 -10.52 20.01
N PHE A 28 0.85 -9.41 20.39
CA PHE A 28 1.72 -9.35 21.57
C PHE A 28 1.04 -8.84 22.84
N GLN A 29 -0.20 -8.31 22.74
CA GLN A 29 -0.97 -7.76 23.87
C GLN A 29 -0.29 -6.59 24.60
N ASP A 30 0.57 -5.83 23.91
CA ASP A 30 1.26 -4.63 24.40
C ASP A 30 1.04 -3.36 23.52
N GLY A 31 0.15 -3.49 22.54
CA GLY A 31 -0.25 -2.50 21.56
C GLY A 31 0.75 -2.29 20.43
N SER A 32 1.78 -3.14 20.31
CA SER A 32 2.88 -2.95 19.35
C SER A 32 2.62 -3.59 17.98
N PHE A 33 1.84 -4.66 17.90
CA PHE A 33 1.67 -5.40 16.65
C PHE A 33 0.27 -6.00 16.52
N TYR A 34 -0.37 -5.73 15.40
CA TYR A 34 -1.70 -6.20 15.07
C TYR A 34 -1.66 -7.00 13.77
N LEU A 35 -2.28 -8.17 13.80
CA LEU A 35 -2.66 -8.90 12.59
C LEU A 35 -4.03 -8.41 12.15
N LEU A 36 -4.21 -8.24 10.84
CA LEU A 36 -5.40 -7.68 10.23
C LEU A 36 -5.97 -8.68 9.23
N ASP A 37 -7.24 -9.04 9.41
CA ASP A 37 -7.99 -9.91 8.51
C ASP A 37 -8.24 -9.19 7.18
N SER A 38 -7.54 -9.59 6.12
CA SER A 38 -7.61 -8.94 4.80
C SER A 38 -7.76 -9.97 3.66
N PRO A 39 -8.86 -10.73 3.65
CA PRO A 39 -9.15 -11.68 2.60
C PRO A 39 -9.41 -10.99 1.25
N GLY A 40 -9.47 -11.79 0.20
CA GLY A 40 -9.66 -11.33 -1.18
C GLY A 40 -8.54 -11.82 -2.10
N HIS A 41 -7.27 -11.44 -1.84
CA HIS A 41 -6.13 -12.02 -2.56
C HIS A 41 -6.08 -13.54 -2.36
N ALA A 42 -6.17 -13.98 -1.10
CA ALA A 42 -6.36 -15.37 -0.71
C ALA A 42 -7.30 -15.44 0.50
N ILE A 43 -7.94 -16.59 0.71
CA ILE A 43 -8.89 -16.82 1.82
C ILE A 43 -8.30 -16.46 3.18
N GLY A 44 -7.03 -16.79 3.41
CA GLY A 44 -6.31 -16.51 4.66
C GLY A 44 -5.30 -15.37 4.55
N HIS A 45 -5.46 -14.48 3.58
CA HIS A 45 -4.57 -13.33 3.45
C HIS A 45 -4.74 -12.39 4.66
N MET A 46 -3.62 -11.91 5.18
CA MET A 46 -3.58 -11.02 6.33
C MET A 46 -2.60 -9.89 6.08
N CYS A 47 -2.96 -8.70 6.55
CA CYS A 47 -2.02 -7.60 6.69
C CYS A 47 -1.50 -7.54 8.13
N ALA A 48 -0.50 -6.71 8.36
CA ALA A 48 -0.04 -6.42 9.70
C ALA A 48 0.17 -4.92 9.91
N LEU A 49 -0.05 -4.45 11.13
CA LEU A 49 0.24 -3.09 11.55
C LEU A 49 1.19 -3.12 12.75
N ALA A 50 2.40 -2.59 12.56
CA ALA A 50 3.42 -2.52 13.60
C ALA A 50 3.60 -1.08 14.07
N ARG A 51 3.50 -0.82 15.38
CA ARG A 51 3.90 0.46 15.98
C ARG A 51 5.41 0.51 16.08
N VAL A 52 6.04 1.53 15.50
CA VAL A 52 7.50 1.66 15.44
C VAL A 52 8.05 2.82 16.27
N THR A 53 7.23 3.80 16.64
CA THR A 53 7.58 4.84 17.60
C THR A 53 6.46 5.08 18.60
N THR A 54 6.80 5.68 19.73
CA THR A 54 5.86 6.20 20.73
C THR A 54 6.17 7.68 20.97
N ASN A 55 5.16 8.54 20.99
CA ASN A 55 5.27 10.00 21.17
C ASN A 55 5.96 10.79 20.03
N PRO A 56 5.26 11.03 18.91
CA PRO A 56 3.95 10.49 18.57
C PRO A 56 4.03 9.03 18.14
N ASN A 57 2.90 8.31 18.23
CA ASN A 57 2.84 6.98 17.65
C ASN A 57 2.99 7.07 16.13
N SER A 58 3.78 6.15 15.57
CA SER A 58 3.85 5.93 14.14
C SER A 58 3.85 4.43 13.86
N TYR A 59 3.35 4.07 12.68
CA TYR A 59 3.10 2.68 12.32
C TYR A 59 3.61 2.36 10.93
N ILE A 60 3.94 1.10 10.72
CA ILE A 60 4.18 0.52 9.40
C ILE A 60 3.06 -0.47 9.14
N PHE A 61 2.29 -0.23 8.08
CA PHE A 61 1.29 -1.16 7.56
C PHE A 61 1.94 -2.04 6.50
N MET A 62 2.00 -3.35 6.76
CA MET A 62 2.52 -4.36 5.84
C MET A 62 1.35 -5.02 5.13
N GLY A 63 1.15 -4.63 3.88
CA GLY A 63 -0.02 -5.00 3.09
C GLY A 63 0.03 -6.37 2.42
N GLY A 64 1.19 -7.03 2.42
CA GLY A 64 1.37 -8.28 1.68
C GLY A 64 0.98 -8.09 0.21
N ASP A 65 0.13 -8.99 -0.27
CA ASP A 65 -0.37 -9.03 -1.64
C ASP A 65 -1.80 -8.48 -1.77
N SER A 66 -2.26 -7.67 -0.80
CA SER A 66 -3.58 -7.00 -0.88
C SER A 66 -3.71 -6.09 -2.10
N CYS A 67 -2.58 -5.55 -2.58
CA CYS A 67 -2.47 -4.83 -3.85
C CYS A 67 -1.07 -5.12 -4.43
N HIS A 68 -0.97 -5.35 -5.73
CA HIS A 68 0.31 -5.59 -6.39
C HIS A 68 0.98 -4.29 -6.86
N HIS A 69 0.18 -3.27 -7.12
CA HIS A 69 0.68 -1.97 -7.52
C HIS A 69 -0.08 -0.81 -6.86
N LYS A 70 0.61 0.28 -6.56
CA LYS A 70 0.06 1.47 -5.87
C LYS A 70 -1.09 2.15 -6.63
N GLY A 71 -1.10 2.04 -7.96
CA GLY A 71 -2.21 2.47 -8.82
C GLY A 71 -3.56 1.78 -8.54
N GLU A 72 -3.57 0.67 -7.78
CA GLU A 72 -4.80 -0.01 -7.36
C GLU A 72 -5.51 0.68 -6.19
N PHE A 73 -4.78 1.52 -5.44
CA PHE A 73 -5.31 2.25 -4.28
C PHE A 73 -4.95 3.74 -4.26
N ARG A 74 -4.23 4.23 -5.28
CA ARG A 74 -3.93 5.65 -5.49
C ARG A 74 -4.24 6.05 -6.94
N PRO A 75 -4.83 7.24 -7.17
CA PRO A 75 -5.34 8.18 -6.17
C PRO A 75 -6.46 7.63 -5.29
N SER A 76 -6.77 8.35 -4.22
CA SER A 76 -7.86 8.05 -3.30
C SER A 76 -8.45 9.36 -2.75
N PRO A 77 -9.60 9.34 -2.05
CA PRO A 77 -10.10 10.54 -1.37
C PRO A 77 -9.14 11.07 -0.30
N TYR A 78 -8.24 10.22 0.22
CA TYR A 78 -7.22 10.61 1.19
C TYR A 78 -5.95 11.18 0.52
N HIS A 79 -5.62 10.71 -0.69
CA HIS A 79 -4.53 11.22 -1.50
C HIS A 79 -4.98 11.44 -2.95
N PRO A 80 -5.67 12.56 -3.23
CA PRO A 80 -6.02 12.91 -4.60
C PRO A 80 -4.76 13.12 -5.44
N LEU A 81 -4.84 12.91 -6.75
CA LEU A 81 -3.73 13.22 -7.66
C LEU A 81 -3.31 14.69 -7.46
N PRO A 82 -2.06 15.00 -7.05
CA PRO A 82 -1.66 16.37 -6.78
C PRO A 82 -1.44 17.14 -8.08
N LYS A 83 -1.56 18.47 -8.04
CA LYS A 83 -1.21 19.34 -9.19
C LYS A 83 0.28 19.30 -9.52
N THR A 84 1.11 19.08 -8.49
CA THR A 84 2.56 18.99 -8.60
C THR A 84 3.02 17.78 -7.79
N ILE A 85 3.76 16.88 -8.44
CA ILE A 85 4.31 15.67 -7.83
C ILE A 85 5.79 15.93 -7.50
N ILE A 86 6.15 15.69 -6.23
CA ILE A 86 7.51 15.79 -5.71
C ILE A 86 7.74 14.57 -4.79
N PRO A 87 8.82 13.79 -4.99
CA PRO A 87 9.82 13.90 -6.07
C PRO A 87 9.22 13.57 -7.45
N ASN A 88 9.81 14.10 -8.53
CA ASN A 88 9.41 13.77 -9.90
C ASN A 88 9.55 12.26 -10.15
N PRO A 89 8.48 11.54 -10.54
CA PRO A 89 8.54 10.10 -10.75
C PRO A 89 9.17 9.72 -12.10
N LEU A 90 9.27 10.63 -13.06
CA LEU A 90 9.74 10.37 -14.43
C LEU A 90 11.21 10.70 -14.66
N GLN A 91 11.84 11.49 -13.78
CA GLN A 91 13.17 12.08 -13.95
C GLN A 91 13.94 12.20 -12.62
N THR A 92 15.15 12.77 -12.70
CA THR A 92 16.12 12.99 -11.61
C THR A 92 15.48 13.37 -10.26
N PRO A 93 15.98 12.80 -9.14
CA PRO A 93 15.57 13.21 -7.79
C PRO A 93 15.64 14.73 -7.60
N GLY A 94 14.56 15.34 -7.10
CA GLY A 94 14.51 16.76 -6.72
C GLY A 94 13.79 17.71 -7.69
N ALA A 95 13.47 17.29 -8.91
CA ALA A 95 12.59 18.05 -9.79
C ALA A 95 11.11 17.91 -9.38
N SER A 96 10.28 18.88 -9.78
CA SER A 96 8.82 18.74 -9.74
C SER A 96 8.31 18.15 -11.05
N CYS A 97 7.16 17.46 -10.99
CA CYS A 97 6.45 16.93 -12.15
C CYS A 97 5.01 17.46 -12.15
N PRO A 98 4.50 18.04 -13.25
CA PRO A 98 3.10 18.41 -13.33
C PRO A 98 2.21 17.16 -13.22
N GLY A 99 1.27 17.16 -12.28
CA GLY A 99 0.32 16.06 -12.12
C GLY A 99 -0.60 15.88 -13.33
N SER A 100 -0.81 16.95 -14.09
CA SER A 100 -1.60 16.93 -15.33
C SER A 100 -1.06 15.97 -16.40
N LEU A 101 0.22 15.58 -16.31
CA LEU A 101 0.78 14.55 -17.18
C LEU A 101 0.12 13.17 -16.99
N PHE A 102 -0.49 12.93 -15.83
CA PHE A 102 -1.13 11.66 -15.50
C PHE A 102 -2.66 11.73 -15.52
N GLU A 103 -3.25 12.92 -15.73
CA GLU A 103 -4.71 13.08 -15.87
C GLU A 103 -5.32 12.17 -16.95
N PRO A 104 -4.70 11.97 -18.13
CA PRO A 104 -5.23 11.06 -19.15
C PRO A 104 -5.32 9.59 -18.71
N LEU A 105 -4.68 9.22 -17.60
CA LEU A 105 -4.72 7.87 -17.05
C LEU A 105 -5.82 7.71 -15.98
N LEU A 106 -6.42 8.81 -15.52
CA LEU A 106 -7.43 8.77 -14.48
C LEU A 106 -8.66 7.99 -14.95
N ARG A 107 -9.09 7.05 -14.13
CA ARG A 107 -10.35 6.36 -14.31
C ARG A 107 -11.49 7.32 -14.02
N ASP A 108 -12.46 7.37 -14.93
CA ASP A 108 -13.63 8.27 -14.85
C ASP A 108 -13.28 9.77 -14.78
N ASP A 109 -12.07 10.18 -15.20
CA ASP A 109 -11.55 11.55 -15.01
C ASP A 109 -11.57 12.01 -13.54
N ASP A 110 -11.45 11.06 -12.61
CA ASP A 110 -11.62 11.28 -11.18
C ASP A 110 -10.28 11.23 -10.44
N ARG A 111 -9.89 12.37 -9.88
CA ARG A 111 -8.60 12.54 -9.17
C ARG A 111 -8.57 11.84 -7.82
N GLU A 112 -9.69 11.33 -7.34
CA GLU A 112 -9.84 10.66 -6.04
C GLU A 112 -10.09 9.16 -6.18
N LYS A 113 -10.06 8.63 -7.40
CA LYS A 113 -10.18 7.19 -7.66
C LYS A 113 -8.85 6.59 -8.08
N PRO A 114 -8.59 5.33 -7.72
CA PRO A 114 -7.40 4.62 -8.19
C PRO A 114 -7.35 4.55 -9.72
N PHE A 115 -6.13 4.60 -10.27
CA PHE A 115 -5.86 4.52 -11.70
C PHE A 115 -6.45 3.25 -12.33
N TYR A 116 -6.48 2.14 -11.58
CA TYR A 116 -7.10 0.90 -12.04
C TYR A 116 -7.64 0.06 -10.89
N THR A 117 -8.52 -0.87 -11.23
CA THR A 117 -9.07 -1.88 -10.32
C THR A 117 -8.39 -3.22 -10.54
N ILE A 118 -8.59 -4.14 -9.60
CA ILE A 118 -8.18 -5.53 -9.77
C ILE A 118 -8.82 -6.09 -11.05
N ALA A 119 -7.99 -6.69 -11.91
CA ALA A 119 -8.42 -7.22 -13.18
C ALA A 119 -9.45 -8.36 -12.98
N ARG A 120 -10.56 -8.30 -13.72
CA ARG A 120 -11.57 -9.36 -13.78
C ARG A 120 -11.42 -10.08 -15.11
N LEU A 121 -10.93 -11.32 -15.10
CA LEU A 121 -10.90 -12.15 -16.31
C LEU A 121 -12.26 -12.84 -16.47
N GLU A 122 -12.74 -12.92 -17.70
CA GLU A 122 -14.04 -13.52 -18.04
C GLU A 122 -14.12 -15.02 -17.75
N ASP A 123 -12.97 -15.70 -17.65
CA ASP A 123 -12.86 -17.14 -17.38
C ASP A 123 -12.86 -17.48 -15.88
N GLY A 124 -13.05 -16.48 -15.01
CA GLY A 124 -13.05 -16.65 -13.54
C GLY A 124 -11.68 -16.88 -12.93
N LYS A 125 -10.59 -16.88 -13.73
CA LYS A 125 -9.23 -16.86 -13.19
C LYS A 125 -8.89 -15.42 -12.81
N GLY A 126 -8.35 -15.22 -11.62
CA GLY A 126 -7.99 -13.90 -11.13
C GLY A 126 -6.63 -13.92 -10.48
N VAL A 127 -6.04 -12.74 -10.36
CA VAL A 127 -4.89 -12.51 -9.46
C VAL A 127 -5.30 -12.49 -7.99
N ALA A 128 -6.61 -12.49 -7.72
CA ALA A 128 -7.23 -12.58 -6.42
C ALA A 128 -8.23 -13.75 -6.39
N HIS A 129 -8.34 -14.40 -5.23
CA HIS A 129 -9.35 -15.43 -4.96
C HIS A 129 -10.78 -14.87 -5.05
N ASP A 130 -11.03 -13.69 -4.47
CA ASP A 130 -12.28 -12.95 -4.58
C ASP A 130 -11.98 -11.47 -4.85
N VAL A 131 -12.34 -11.00 -6.04
CA VAL A 131 -12.09 -9.62 -6.47
C VAL A 131 -12.95 -8.61 -5.72
N ASN A 132 -14.19 -8.95 -5.36
CA ASN A 132 -15.07 -8.02 -4.64
C ASN A 132 -14.54 -7.83 -3.21
N GLU A 133 -14.19 -8.92 -2.55
CA GLU A 133 -13.64 -8.88 -1.20
C GLU A 133 -12.27 -8.17 -1.18
N ALA A 134 -11.41 -8.40 -2.18
CA ALA A 134 -10.13 -7.70 -2.31
C ALA A 134 -10.29 -6.18 -2.54
N GLU A 135 -11.32 -5.75 -3.27
CA GLU A 135 -11.65 -4.34 -3.43
C GLU A 135 -12.14 -3.72 -2.12
N GLU A 136 -12.87 -4.49 -1.30
CA GLU A 136 -13.31 -4.07 0.03
C GLU A 136 -12.17 -4.01 1.05
N THR A 137 -11.13 -4.84 0.93
CA THR A 137 -9.99 -4.89 1.87
C THR A 137 -8.83 -3.96 1.48
N LYS A 138 -9.08 -2.96 0.64
CA LYS A 138 -8.06 -1.98 0.22
C LYS A 138 -7.48 -1.15 1.35
N VAL A 139 -6.20 -0.80 1.18
CA VAL A 139 -5.34 -0.15 2.18
C VAL A 139 -5.48 1.37 2.27
N MET A 140 -6.42 1.99 1.53
CA MET A 140 -6.53 3.44 1.35
C MET A 140 -6.67 4.23 2.66
N GLU A 141 -7.38 3.70 3.65
CA GLU A 141 -7.57 4.37 4.95
C GLU A 141 -6.26 4.42 5.75
N ALA A 142 -5.52 3.31 5.78
CA ALA A 142 -4.19 3.27 6.39
C ALA A 142 -3.22 4.20 5.64
N ASP A 143 -3.30 4.18 4.31
CA ASP A 143 -2.49 5.04 3.44
C ASP A 143 -2.75 6.53 3.64
N GLY A 144 -3.99 6.91 3.96
CA GLY A 144 -4.42 8.27 4.22
C GLY A 144 -3.86 8.90 5.51
N SER A 145 -3.23 8.10 6.37
CA SER A 145 -2.72 8.57 7.67
C SER A 145 -1.25 8.97 7.60
N ASP A 146 -0.94 10.23 7.95
CA ASP A 146 0.45 10.73 8.08
C ASP A 146 1.27 10.02 9.18
N GLY A 147 0.61 9.21 10.01
CA GLY A 147 1.24 8.36 11.01
C GLY A 147 1.63 6.98 10.50
N VAL A 148 1.33 6.63 9.25
CA VAL A 148 1.45 5.28 8.71
C VAL A 148 2.29 5.26 7.44
N LEU A 149 3.29 4.37 7.40
CA LEU A 149 3.93 3.97 6.15
C LEU A 149 3.29 2.68 5.64
N VAL A 150 2.65 2.73 4.47
CA VAL A 150 2.13 1.53 3.79
C VAL A 150 3.22 0.92 2.92
N VAL A 151 3.50 -0.36 3.14
CA VAL A 151 4.48 -1.17 2.40
C VAL A 151 3.77 -2.37 1.79
N MET A 152 3.86 -2.51 0.46
CA MET A 152 3.32 -3.64 -0.30
C MET A 152 4.45 -4.60 -0.69
N ALA A 153 4.16 -5.89 -0.81
CA ALA A 153 5.18 -6.91 -1.07
C ALA A 153 5.92 -6.71 -2.40
N HIS A 154 5.22 -6.22 -3.42
CA HIS A 154 5.72 -6.07 -4.79
C HIS A 154 6.00 -4.61 -5.21
N ASP A 155 6.17 -3.71 -4.25
CA ASP A 155 6.49 -2.30 -4.55
C ASP A 155 7.99 -2.05 -4.69
N ASP A 156 8.47 -2.22 -5.93
CA ASP A 156 9.86 -1.96 -6.29
C ASP A 156 10.26 -0.48 -6.20
N THR A 157 9.31 0.45 -6.08
CA THR A 157 9.62 1.88 -5.98
C THR A 157 10.12 2.29 -4.60
N LEU A 158 9.84 1.49 -3.56
CA LEU A 158 10.34 1.75 -2.21
C LEU A 158 11.82 1.38 -2.04
N LYS A 159 12.40 0.57 -2.94
CA LYS A 159 13.81 0.15 -2.86
C LYS A 159 14.78 1.34 -2.83
N ASP A 160 14.43 2.44 -3.49
CA ASP A 160 15.23 3.66 -3.55
C ASP A 160 14.90 4.65 -2.42
N VAL A 161 13.94 4.33 -1.55
CA VAL A 161 13.41 5.22 -0.51
C VAL A 161 13.74 4.73 0.89
N VAL A 162 13.63 3.42 1.14
CA VAL A 162 13.74 2.83 2.47
C VAL A 162 15.14 2.28 2.74
N SER A 163 15.51 2.21 4.01
CA SER A 163 16.68 1.46 4.42
C SER A 163 16.33 -0.01 4.63
N PHE A 164 17.22 -0.91 4.23
CA PHE A 164 17.08 -2.34 4.42
C PHE A 164 17.87 -2.82 5.64
N PHE A 165 17.58 -4.06 6.07
CA PHE A 165 18.38 -4.75 7.08
C PHE A 165 19.89 -4.61 6.77
N PRO A 166 20.75 -4.30 7.76
CA PRO A 166 20.49 -4.32 9.21
C PRO A 166 19.91 -3.03 9.82
N SER A 167 19.54 -2.04 9.01
CA SER A 167 18.95 -0.79 9.51
C SER A 167 17.51 -0.97 9.99
N TYR A 168 17.10 -0.11 10.92
CA TYR A 168 15.74 -0.05 11.45
C TYR A 168 14.86 0.91 10.64
N ALA A 169 13.56 0.64 10.60
CA ALA A 169 12.57 1.46 9.90
C ALA A 169 11.83 2.46 10.81
N ASN A 170 12.17 2.52 12.11
CA ASN A 170 11.46 3.34 13.10
C ASN A 170 11.48 4.84 12.76
N ALA A 171 12.53 5.32 12.11
CA ALA A 171 12.69 6.71 11.70
C ALA A 171 12.05 7.03 10.33
N PHE A 172 11.15 6.19 9.80
CA PHE A 172 10.56 6.42 8.47
C PHE A 172 9.91 7.80 8.33
N LYS A 173 9.29 8.29 9.41
CA LYS A 173 8.58 9.57 9.45
C LYS A 173 9.56 10.74 9.40
N GLU A 174 10.61 10.71 10.21
CA GLU A 174 11.68 11.71 10.19
C GLU A 174 12.38 11.75 8.83
N ASN A 175 12.54 10.57 8.20
CA ASN A 175 13.14 10.44 6.89
C ASN A 175 12.17 10.74 5.73
N GLY A 176 10.89 11.02 6.00
CA GLY A 176 9.86 11.32 5.00
C GLY A 176 9.63 10.20 3.97
N TRP A 177 9.73 8.93 4.37
CA TRP A 177 9.64 7.79 3.44
C TRP A 177 8.26 7.69 2.78
N ALA A 178 7.20 7.98 3.52
CA ALA A 178 5.83 7.90 3.00
C ALA A 178 5.61 8.92 1.87
N GLU A 179 6.06 10.15 2.07
CA GLU A 179 5.96 11.25 1.10
C GLU A 179 6.84 10.98 -0.13
N LYS A 180 8.10 10.62 0.10
CA LYS A 180 9.07 10.33 -0.98
C LYS A 180 8.61 9.20 -1.89
N GLY A 181 8.00 8.16 -1.32
CA GLY A 181 7.54 6.98 -2.06
C GLY A 181 6.10 7.04 -2.56
N ARG A 182 5.35 8.12 -2.28
CA ARG A 182 3.88 8.16 -2.51
C ARG A 182 3.50 8.02 -3.98
N TRP A 183 4.23 8.71 -4.85
CA TRP A 183 3.89 8.84 -6.26
C TRP A 183 4.94 8.26 -7.21
N LEU A 184 5.99 7.59 -6.69
CA LEU A 184 7.07 7.03 -7.51
C LEU A 184 6.60 5.94 -8.48
N PHE A 185 5.52 5.22 -8.16
CA PHE A 185 4.92 4.20 -9.03
C PHE A 185 4.48 4.77 -10.40
N LEU A 186 4.24 6.08 -10.49
CA LEU A 186 3.90 6.74 -11.75
C LEU A 186 5.01 6.64 -12.80
N ARG A 187 6.25 6.29 -12.40
CA ARG A 187 7.35 5.99 -13.32
C ARG A 187 7.03 4.83 -14.27
N ASP A 188 6.15 3.92 -13.86
CA ASP A 188 5.76 2.78 -14.69
C ASP A 188 4.82 3.21 -15.83
N SER A 189 4.28 4.44 -15.76
CA SER A 189 3.40 5.04 -16.78
C SER A 189 4.13 5.85 -17.84
N VAL A 190 5.48 5.94 -17.79
CA VAL A 190 6.29 6.76 -18.72
C VAL A 190 5.94 6.49 -20.19
N GLY A 191 5.68 5.23 -20.56
CA GLY A 191 5.28 4.85 -21.91
C GLY A 191 3.99 5.54 -22.33
N ALA A 192 2.93 5.42 -21.51
CA ALA A 192 1.61 5.97 -21.80
C ALA A 192 1.62 7.51 -21.87
N VAL A 193 2.33 8.17 -20.95
CA VAL A 193 2.40 9.65 -20.88
C VAL A 193 3.06 10.25 -22.13
N LYS A 194 4.09 9.58 -22.69
CA LYS A 194 4.80 10.07 -23.89
C LYS A 194 3.91 10.07 -25.14
N TYR A 195 2.97 9.13 -25.26
CA TYR A 195 2.05 9.04 -26.40
C TYR A 195 0.87 10.03 -26.29
N SER A 196 0.51 10.51 -25.09
CA SER A 196 -0.56 11.48 -24.92
C SER A 196 -0.14 12.94 -25.20
N THR A 197 1.16 13.22 -25.28
CA THR A 197 1.71 14.56 -25.53
C THR A 197 2.17 14.78 -26.97
N SER A 198 1.93 13.83 -27.88
CA SER A 198 2.25 13.86 -29.31
C SER A 198 0.99 13.89 -30.15
#